data_AF-A0A969ZQS5-F1
#
_entry.id   AF-A0A969ZQS5-F1
#
_cell.length_a   1.000
_cell.length_b   1.000
_cell.length_c   1.000
_cell.angle_alpha   90.00
_cell.angle_beta   90.00
_cell.angle_gamma   90.00
#
_symmetry.space_group_name_H-M   'P 1'
#
loop_
_entity.id
_entity.type
_entity.pdbx_description
1 polymer ?
#
loop_
_entity_poly.entity_id
_entity_poly.type
_entity_poly.pdbx_seq_one_letter_code
_entity_poly.pdbx_strand_id
1 'polypeptide(L)'
;MKHYEGLRQNRAELVEKFTKMDKKSIKDEPTRELIALAFAVAVKCEACIAVHTKAYKDAGGTREDLGSFIDIARNMQAGPGLTYALKVLEAYDELEEE
;
A
#
# COMPACT_ATOMS: atom_id res chain seq x y z
N MET A 1 20.55 13.62 -17.48
CA MET A 1 20.83 12.38 -16.73
C MET A 1 21.99 12.45 -15.72
N LYS A 2 22.71 13.58 -15.56
CA LYS A 2 23.79 13.74 -14.55
C LYS A 2 23.30 13.80 -13.08
N HIS A 3 21.99 13.82 -12.83
CA HIS A 3 21.44 14.02 -11.48
C HIS A 3 21.40 12.75 -10.62
N TYR A 4 21.63 11.57 -11.20
CA TYR A 4 21.60 10.28 -10.47
C TYR A 4 22.98 9.64 -10.30
N GLU A 5 24.05 10.39 -10.59
CA GLU A 5 25.42 9.87 -10.57
C GLU A 5 25.86 9.44 -9.15
N GLY A 6 25.42 10.19 -8.13
CA GLY A 6 25.61 9.84 -6.72
C GLY A 6 24.87 8.56 -6.27
N LEU A 7 23.72 8.22 -6.90
CA LEU A 7 23.02 6.95 -6.62
C LEU A 7 23.84 5.73 -7.07
N ARG A 8 24.71 5.90 -8.08
CA ARG A 8 25.57 4.83 -8.58
C ARG A 8 26.82 4.64 -7.74
N GLN A 9 27.42 5.73 -7.25
CA GLN A 9 28.69 5.69 -6.53
C GLN A 9 28.56 5.14 -5.10
N ASN A 10 27.43 5.38 -4.42
CA ASN A 10 27.25 5.00 -3.00
C ASN A 10 26.00 4.13 -2.77
N ARG A 11 25.69 3.21 -3.70
CA ARG A 11 24.45 2.42 -3.68
C ARG A 11 24.21 1.65 -2.38
N ALA A 12 25.25 1.02 -1.81
CA ALA A 12 25.13 0.22 -0.59
C ALA A 12 24.77 1.07 0.64
N GLU A 13 25.48 2.17 0.84
CA GLU A 13 25.22 3.13 1.94
C GLU A 13 23.81 3.74 1.83
N LEU A 14 23.37 4.06 0.61
CA LEU A 14 22.02 4.60 0.38
C LEU A 14 20.92 3.58 0.73
N VAL A 15 21.10 2.31 0.34
CA VAL A 15 20.15 1.24 0.71
C VAL A 15 20.12 1.04 2.23
N GLU A 16 21.28 1.04 2.89
CA GLU A 16 21.36 0.94 4.35
C GLU A 16 20.63 2.09 5.05
N LYS A 17 20.83 3.33 4.60
CA LYS A 17 20.13 4.50 5.15
C LYS A 17 18.62 4.42 4.92
N PHE A 18 18.19 4.07 3.71
CA PHE A 18 16.77 4.00 3.36
C PHE A 18 16.05 2.88 4.13
N THR A 19 16.69 1.72 4.28
CA THR A 19 16.13 0.59 5.05
C THR A 19 16.03 0.88 6.55
N LYS A 20 16.92 1.74 7.07
CA LYS A 20 16.91 2.22 8.46
C LYS A 20 16.01 3.45 8.70
N MET A 21 15.37 4.01 7.67
CA MET A 21 14.41 5.11 7.88
C MET A 21 13.26 4.65 8.79
N ASP A 22 12.82 5.54 9.67
CA ASP A 22 11.73 5.24 10.61
C ASP A 22 10.41 5.06 9.87
N LYS A 23 10.00 3.79 9.75
CA LYS A 23 8.74 3.36 9.14
C LYS A 23 7.51 3.77 9.96
N LYS A 24 7.69 4.31 11.18
CA LYS A 24 6.64 4.83 12.07
C LYS A 24 6.54 6.36 12.05
N SER A 25 7.23 7.02 11.12
CA SER A 25 7.08 8.46 10.91
C SER A 25 5.63 8.85 10.58
N ILE A 26 4.89 7.99 9.89
CA ILE A 26 3.41 8.04 9.82
C ILE A 26 2.88 7.26 11.02
N LYS A 27 2.34 7.98 12.01
CA LYS A 27 1.84 7.41 13.28
C LYS A 27 0.44 6.83 13.20
N ASP A 28 -0.32 7.26 12.20
CA ASP A 28 -1.68 6.76 11.96
C ASP A 28 -1.60 5.49 11.12
N GLU A 29 -1.58 4.34 11.81
CA GLU A 29 -1.38 3.03 11.22
C GLU A 29 -2.45 2.68 10.17
N PRO A 30 -3.77 2.90 10.40
CA PRO A 30 -4.79 2.71 9.36
C PRO A 30 -4.50 3.50 8.07
N THR A 31 -4.17 4.79 8.19
CA THR A 31 -3.84 5.62 7.01
C THR A 31 -2.58 5.13 6.30
N ARG A 32 -1.58 4.67 7.04
CA ARG A 32 -0.36 4.11 6.46
C ARG A 32 -0.64 2.87 5.60
N GLU A 33 -1.50 1.99 6.08
CA GLU A 33 -1.89 0.78 5.34
C GLU A 33 -2.84 1.09 4.18
N LEU A 34 -3.71 2.11 4.28
CA LEU A 34 -4.47 2.61 3.13
C LEU A 34 -3.53 3.05 1.98
N ILE A 35 -2.51 3.85 2.29
CA ILE A 35 -1.52 4.27 1.30
C ILE A 35 -0.86 3.05 0.64
N ALA A 36 -0.46 2.06 1.44
CA ALA A 36 0.12 0.82 0.93
C ALA A 36 -0.84 0.05 0.02
N LEU A 37 -2.13 -0.04 0.38
CA LEU A 37 -3.18 -0.68 -0.42
C LEU A 37 -3.44 0.05 -1.75
N ALA A 38 -3.43 1.39 -1.78
CA ALA A 38 -3.50 2.14 -3.03
C ALA A 38 -2.34 1.78 -3.96
N PHE A 39 -1.12 1.67 -3.44
CA PHE A 39 0.03 1.24 -4.23
C PHE A 39 -0.08 -0.23 -4.66
N ALA A 40 -0.57 -1.12 -3.79
CA ALA A 40 -0.80 -2.52 -4.13
C ALA A 40 -1.77 -2.66 -5.32
N VAL A 41 -2.83 -1.85 -5.35
CA VAL A 41 -3.74 -1.74 -6.50
C VAL A 41 -3.06 -1.12 -7.72
N ALA A 42 -2.27 -0.05 -7.53
CA ALA A 42 -1.52 0.61 -8.62
C ALA A 42 -0.51 -0.29 -9.33
N VAL A 43 0.20 -1.11 -8.56
CA VAL A 43 1.22 -2.03 -9.09
C VAL A 43 0.69 -3.44 -9.32
N LYS A 44 -0.59 -3.69 -9.01
CA LYS A 44 -1.30 -4.96 -9.24
C LYS A 44 -0.66 -6.14 -8.50
N CYS A 45 -0.27 -5.92 -7.25
CA CYS A 45 0.42 -6.92 -6.41
C CYS A 45 -0.55 -7.60 -5.44
N GLU A 46 -1.00 -8.81 -5.76
CA GLU A 46 -1.96 -9.56 -4.93
C GLU A 46 -1.39 -9.97 -3.57
N ALA A 47 -0.11 -10.36 -3.51
CA ALA A 47 0.57 -10.63 -2.25
C ALA A 47 0.59 -9.39 -1.34
N CYS A 48 0.76 -8.20 -1.93
CA CYS A 48 0.73 -6.93 -1.21
C CYS A 48 -0.68 -6.61 -0.71
N ILE A 49 -1.72 -6.88 -1.52
CA ILE A 49 -3.13 -6.74 -1.10
C ILE A 49 -3.37 -7.60 0.14
N ALA A 50 -3.04 -8.90 0.11
CA ALA A 50 -3.26 -9.79 1.24
C ALA A 50 -2.57 -9.31 2.53
N VAL A 51 -1.29 -8.93 2.45
CA VAL A 51 -0.52 -8.48 3.62
C VAL A 51 -1.04 -7.16 4.18
N HIS A 52 -1.29 -6.18 3.32
CA HIS A 52 -1.67 -4.83 3.77
C HIS A 52 -3.15 -4.73 4.15
N THR A 53 -4.04 -5.57 3.61
CA THR A 53 -5.45 -5.63 4.05
C THR A 53 -5.53 -6.17 5.47
N LYS A 54 -4.78 -7.22 5.80
CA LYS A 54 -4.70 -7.73 7.16
C LYS A 54 -4.12 -6.68 8.12
N ALA A 55 -3.01 -6.04 7.74
CA ALA A 55 -2.40 -5.00 8.56
C ALA A 55 -3.36 -3.80 8.79
N TYR A 56 -4.12 -3.41 7.77
CA TYR A 56 -5.13 -2.36 7.88
C TYR A 56 -6.24 -2.71 8.87
N LYS A 57 -6.77 -3.95 8.80
CA LYS A 57 -7.76 -4.44 9.76
C LYS A 57 -7.19 -4.51 11.18
N ASP A 58 -6.00 -5.08 11.35
CA ASP A 58 -5.32 -5.19 12.66
C ASP A 58 -5.03 -3.80 13.27
N ALA A 59 -4.86 -2.78 12.43
CA ALA A 59 -4.70 -1.39 12.86
C ALA A 59 -6.02 -0.70 13.26
N GLY A 60 -7.17 -1.37 13.14
CA GLY A 60 -8.50 -0.84 13.44
C GLY A 60 -9.17 -0.11 12.28
N GLY A 61 -8.69 -0.32 11.05
CA GLY A 61 -9.28 0.26 9.85
C GLY A 61 -10.67 -0.31 9.54
N THR A 62 -11.56 0.53 9.01
CA THR A 62 -12.96 0.15 8.73
C THR A 62 -13.17 -0.19 7.26
N ARG A 63 -14.13 -1.08 7.00
CA ARG A 63 -14.60 -1.41 5.64
C ARG A 63 -15.05 -0.17 4.84
N GLU A 64 -15.68 0.80 5.50
CA GLU A 64 -16.22 2.02 4.89
C GLU A 64 -15.10 2.97 4.42
N ASP A 65 -14.11 3.20 5.29
CA ASP A 65 -12.94 4.02 4.94
C ASP A 65 -12.11 3.35 3.84
N LEU A 66 -11.95 2.03 3.91
CA LEU A 66 -11.27 1.24 2.87
C LEU A 66 -11.92 1.42 1.50
N GLY A 67 -13.25 1.26 1.42
CA GLY A 67 -14.00 1.42 0.19
C GLY A 67 -13.87 2.83 -0.40
N SER A 68 -14.02 3.85 0.45
CA SER A 68 -13.91 5.26 0.03
C SER A 68 -12.51 5.59 -0.50
N PHE A 69 -11.48 5.11 0.18
CA PHE A 69 -10.09 5.36 -0.20
C PHE A 69 -9.69 4.60 -1.47
N ILE A 70 -10.07 3.32 -1.58
CA ILE A 70 -9.69 2.48 -2.72
C ILE A 70 -10.42 2.88 -4.01
N ASP A 71 -11.61 3.48 -3.92
CA ASP A 71 -12.29 4.07 -5.08
C ASP A 71 -11.46 5.21 -5.71
N ILE A 72 -10.88 6.08 -4.86
CA ILE A 72 -9.97 7.14 -5.31
C ILE A 72 -8.76 6.52 -6.02
N ALA A 73 -8.15 5.49 -5.44
CA ALA A 73 -6.98 4.82 -6.00
C ALA A 73 -7.27 4.15 -7.36
N ARG A 74 -8.44 3.50 -7.51
CA ARG A 74 -8.78 2.81 -8.77
C ARG A 74 -9.11 3.75 -9.91
N ASN A 75 -9.58 4.97 -9.61
CA ASN A 75 -9.90 5.98 -10.62
C ASN A 75 -8.67 6.35 -11.48
N MET A 76 -7.47 6.18 -10.95
CA MET A 76 -6.21 6.45 -11.66
C MET A 76 -5.82 5.39 -12.70
N GLN A 77 -6.57 4.27 -12.79
CA GLN A 77 -6.18 3.10 -13.59
C GLN A 77 -7.30 2.52 -14.45
N ALA A 78 -8.44 3.21 -14.57
CA ALA A 78 -9.61 2.77 -15.34
C ALA A 78 -10.08 1.34 -14.96
N GLY A 79 -10.22 0.44 -15.94
CA GLY A 79 -10.73 -0.92 -15.77
C GLY A 79 -9.85 -1.81 -14.88
N PRO A 80 -8.53 -1.93 -15.13
CA PRO A 80 -7.65 -2.70 -14.26
C PRO A 80 -7.69 -2.26 -12.80
N GLY A 81 -7.80 -0.95 -12.54
CA GLY A 81 -7.94 -0.45 -11.16
C GLY A 81 -9.15 -1.04 -10.45
N LEU A 82 -10.29 -1.18 -11.15
CA LEU A 82 -11.51 -1.75 -10.58
C LEU A 82 -11.30 -3.21 -10.16
N THR A 83 -10.68 -4.03 -11.00
CA THR A 83 -10.43 -5.45 -10.68
C THR A 83 -9.62 -5.61 -9.39
N TYR A 84 -8.53 -4.86 -9.24
CA TYR A 84 -7.68 -4.99 -8.04
C TYR A 84 -8.29 -4.31 -6.81
N ALA A 85 -9.10 -3.26 -6.97
CA ALA A 85 -9.85 -2.68 -5.87
C ALA A 85 -10.91 -3.64 -5.32
N LEU A 86 -11.60 -4.40 -6.19
CA LEU A 86 -12.54 -5.43 -5.75
C LEU A 86 -11.83 -6.54 -4.95
N LYS A 87 -10.62 -6.95 -5.37
CA LYS A 87 -9.80 -7.91 -4.61
C LYS A 87 -9.42 -7.40 -3.22
N VAL A 88 -9.21 -6.09 -3.05
CA VAL A 88 -8.94 -5.50 -1.73
C VAL A 88 -10.16 -5.62 -0.82
N LEU A 89 -11.36 -5.34 -1.36
CA LEU A 89 -12.62 -5.45 -0.60
C LEU A 89 -12.90 -6.91 -0.23
N GLU A 90 -12.75 -7.82 -1.19
CA GLU A 90 -12.89 -9.27 -0.98
C GLU A 90 -11.94 -9.76 0.12
N ALA A 91 -10.65 -9.40 0.04
CA ALA A 91 -9.68 -9.77 1.07
C ALA A 91 -9.99 -9.20 2.46
N TYR A 92 -10.70 -8.07 2.55
CA TYR A 92 -11.12 -7.53 3.85
C TYR A 92 -12.32 -8.29 4.39
N ASP A 93 -13.29 -8.59 3.51
CA ASP A 93 -14.50 -9.34 3.86
C ASP A 93 -14.18 -10.76 4.34
N GLU A 94 -13.24 -11.44 3.67
CA GLU A 94 -12.76 -12.77 4.09
C GLU A 94 -12.21 -12.76 5.52
N LEU A 95 -11.60 -11.65 5.95
CA LEU A 95 -11.10 -11.53 7.32
C LEU A 95 -12.22 -11.25 8.33
N GLU A 96 -13.36 -10.65 7.93
CA GLU A 96 -14.52 -10.40 8.81
C GLU A 96 -15.33 -11.68 9.11
N GLU A 97 -15.23 -12.67 8.23
CA GLU A 97 -15.89 -13.97 8.40
C GLU A 97 -15.09 -14.94 9.30
N GLU A 98 -13.86 -14.59 9.70
CA GLU A 98 -13.00 -15.30 10.67
C GLU A 98 -13.20 -14.82 12.12
#